data_AF-A0A6G0SPL2-F1
#
_entry.id   AF-A0A6G0SPL2-F1
#
_cell.length_a   1.000
_cell.length_b   1.000
_cell.length_c   1.000
_cell.angle_alpha   90.00
_cell.angle_beta   90.00
_cell.angle_gamma   90.00
#
_symmetry.space_group_name_H-M   'P 1'
#
loop_
_entity.id
_entity.type
_entity.pdbx_description
1 polymer ?
#
loop_
_entity_poly.entity_id
_entity_poly.type
_entity_poly.pdbx_seq_one_letter_code
_entity_poly.pdbx_strand_id
1 'polypeptide(L)'
;MAPTKTSAGQRAERMKQQATKLSDEEAANQKVLQHYTKTVYFNDLWVSFLSKMAGLVALMSYMEVQRMRHSPRGLGFVVGSEALSVLTAVSTVLFIRRWFNPLLAFKVAFAFSLLQGFWFVVSYYSRFMELPHQAGDLLAEQIPFGLIYFVVCWVSDRFMMRSQDIAKQTADDLRAVLKGKAA
;
A
#
# COMPACT_ATOMS: atom_id res chain seq x y z
N MET A 1 -68.68 3.58 -7.32
CA MET A 1 -68.52 4.38 -6.08
C MET A 1 -67.20 3.96 -5.46
N ALA A 2 -66.15 4.78 -5.61
CA ALA A 2 -64.81 4.45 -5.10
C ALA A 2 -64.81 4.55 -3.56
N PRO A 3 -64.21 3.60 -2.83
CA PRO A 3 -64.20 3.64 -1.37
C PRO A 3 -63.37 4.86 -0.92
N THR A 4 -64.04 5.81 -0.28
CA THR A 4 -63.45 6.99 0.33
C THR A 4 -62.47 6.53 1.42
N LYS A 5 -61.17 6.61 1.13
CA LYS A 5 -60.12 6.28 2.11
C LYS A 5 -60.32 7.17 3.35
N THR A 6 -60.61 6.56 4.50
CA THR A 6 -60.71 7.28 5.78
C THR A 6 -59.39 7.97 6.11
N SER A 7 -59.44 9.14 6.74
CA SER A 7 -58.27 9.91 7.21
C SER A 7 -57.26 9.05 7.99
N ALA A 8 -57.76 8.08 8.77
CA ALA A 8 -56.95 7.10 9.49
C ALA A 8 -56.20 6.12 8.56
N GLY A 9 -56.82 5.65 7.47
CA GLY A 9 -56.19 4.78 6.47
C GLY A 9 -55.08 5.49 5.68
N GLN A 10 -55.26 6.77 5.34
CA GLN A 10 -54.21 7.59 4.72
C GLN A 10 -53.04 7.88 5.70
N ARG A 11 -53.31 8.03 6.99
CA ARG A 11 -52.26 8.17 8.03
C ARG A 11 -51.47 6.88 8.20
N ALA A 12 -52.15 5.72 8.20
CA ALA A 12 -51.50 4.41 8.29
C ALA A 12 -50.65 4.09 7.05
N GLU A 13 -51.10 4.45 5.83
CA GLU A 13 -50.29 4.34 4.61
C GLU A 13 -49.05 5.24 4.66
N ARG A 14 -49.16 6.49 5.16
CA ARG A 14 -48.02 7.39 5.32
C ARG A 14 -47.01 6.90 6.36
N MET A 15 -47.48 6.37 7.48
CA MET A 15 -46.60 5.77 8.50
C MET A 15 -45.88 4.53 7.97
N LYS A 16 -46.56 3.66 7.20
CA LYS A 16 -45.91 2.53 6.53
C LYS A 16 -44.85 2.99 5.52
N GLN A 17 -45.15 4.00 4.71
CA GLN A 17 -44.19 4.57 3.75
C GLN A 17 -42.99 5.26 4.43
N GLN A 18 -43.19 5.89 5.59
CA GLN A 18 -42.08 6.44 6.40
C GLN A 18 -41.23 5.32 7.02
N ALA A 19 -41.86 4.27 7.54
CA ALA A 19 -41.16 3.12 8.11
C ALA A 19 -40.33 2.36 7.06
N THR A 20 -40.84 2.18 5.84
CA THR A 20 -40.05 1.58 4.74
C THR A 20 -38.88 2.46 4.33
N LYS A 21 -39.07 3.79 4.25
CA LYS A 21 -37.97 4.71 3.92
C LYS A 21 -36.88 4.71 5.00
N LEU A 22 -37.25 4.65 6.28
CA LEU A 22 -36.30 4.52 7.38
C LEU A 22 -35.55 3.18 7.33
N SER A 23 -36.25 2.08 7.02
CA SER A 23 -35.63 0.76 6.83
C SER A 23 -34.69 0.72 5.62
N ASP A 24 -35.03 1.40 4.52
CA ASP A 24 -34.18 1.49 3.33
C ASP A 24 -32.93 2.33 3.60
N GLU A 25 -33.06 3.42 4.35
CA GLU A 25 -31.94 4.24 4.84
C GLU A 25 -31.02 3.43 5.77
N GLU A 26 -31.57 2.67 6.71
CA GLU A 26 -30.79 1.78 7.60
C GLU A 26 -30.04 0.68 6.83
N ALA A 27 -30.68 0.07 5.82
CA ALA A 27 -30.04 -0.93 4.96
C ALA A 27 -28.93 -0.32 4.09
N ALA A 28 -29.12 0.90 3.58
CA ALA A 28 -28.08 1.65 2.88
C ALA A 28 -26.91 1.98 3.81
N ASN A 29 -27.19 2.38 5.05
CA ASN A 29 -26.17 2.68 6.05
C ASN A 29 -25.36 1.45 6.46
N GLN A 30 -26.02 0.30 6.63
CA GLN A 30 -25.32 -0.97 6.85
C GLN A 30 -24.43 -1.35 5.66
N LYS A 31 -24.87 -1.11 4.42
CA LYS A 31 -24.03 -1.36 3.22
C LYS A 31 -22.79 -0.46 3.21
N VAL A 32 -22.91 0.83 3.55
CA VAL A 32 -21.76 1.74 3.64
C VAL A 32 -20.76 1.28 4.70
N LEU A 33 -21.23 0.89 5.88
CA LEU A 33 -20.38 0.36 6.96
C LEU A 33 -19.72 -0.98 6.58
N GLN A 34 -20.44 -1.85 5.87
CA GLN A 34 -19.88 -3.09 5.32
C GLN A 34 -18.79 -2.80 4.27
N HIS A 35 -19.02 -1.85 3.36
CA HIS A 35 -18.03 -1.45 2.37
C HIS A 35 -16.79 -0.84 3.04
N TYR A 36 -16.97 0.02 4.04
CA TYR A 36 -15.88 0.55 4.86
C TYR A 36 -15.05 -0.58 5.48
N THR A 37 -15.71 -1.52 6.15
CA THR A 37 -15.05 -2.65 6.82
C THR A 37 -14.28 -3.52 5.82
N LYS A 38 -14.85 -3.78 4.64
CA LYS A 38 -14.18 -4.50 3.54
C LYS A 38 -12.95 -3.76 3.04
N THR A 39 -13.03 -2.45 2.85
CA THR A 39 -11.91 -1.62 2.38
C THR A 39 -10.78 -1.59 3.40
N VAL A 40 -11.09 -1.48 4.70
CA VAL A 40 -10.09 -1.54 5.77
C VAL A 40 -9.44 -2.92 5.83
N TYR A 41 -10.23 -3.99 5.79
CA TYR A 41 -9.72 -5.36 5.81
C TYR A 41 -8.83 -5.66 4.60
N PHE A 42 -9.25 -5.27 3.40
CA PHE A 42 -8.44 -5.44 2.19
C PHE A 42 -7.11 -4.70 2.31
N ASN A 43 -7.13 -3.47 2.86
CA ASN A 43 -5.90 -2.71 3.06
C ASN A 43 -4.94 -3.39 4.04
N ASP A 44 -5.43 -3.88 5.18
CA ASP A 44 -4.60 -4.60 6.15
C ASP A 44 -4.00 -5.89 5.55
N LEU A 45 -4.78 -6.60 4.74
CA LEU A 45 -4.32 -7.82 4.06
C LEU A 45 -3.23 -7.50 3.03
N TRP A 46 -3.39 -6.41 2.29
CA TRP A 46 -2.40 -5.93 1.33
C TRP A 46 -1.11 -5.44 2.00
N VAL A 47 -1.23 -4.67 3.09
CA VAL A 47 -0.09 -4.27 3.94
C VAL A 47 0.67 -5.48 4.44
N SER A 48 -0.03 -6.52 4.89
CA SER A 48 0.56 -7.79 5.34
C SER A 48 1.28 -8.50 4.19
N PHE A 49 0.67 -8.57 3.01
CA PHE A 49 1.28 -9.14 1.81
C PHE A 49 2.56 -8.40 1.42
N LEU A 50 2.50 -7.07 1.27
CA LEU A 50 3.65 -6.23 0.92
C LEU A 50 4.76 -6.34 1.97
N SER A 51 4.42 -6.41 3.25
CA SER A 51 5.42 -6.60 4.31
C SER A 51 6.17 -7.93 4.17
N LYS A 52 5.48 -9.01 3.77
CA LYS A 52 6.09 -10.33 3.58
C LYS A 52 6.97 -10.40 2.33
N MET A 53 6.66 -9.61 1.30
CA MET A 53 7.50 -9.49 0.10
C MET A 53 8.92 -8.99 0.41
N ALA A 54 9.13 -8.25 1.52
CA ALA A 54 10.47 -7.89 1.97
C ALA A 54 11.35 -9.12 2.28
N GLY A 55 10.75 -10.21 2.75
CA GLY A 55 11.45 -11.48 2.96
C GLY A 55 11.96 -12.09 1.65
N LEU A 56 11.20 -11.94 0.56
CA LEU A 56 11.65 -12.36 -0.76
C LEU A 56 12.78 -11.48 -1.28
N VAL A 57 12.72 -10.16 -1.06
CA VAL A 57 13.83 -9.26 -1.41
C VAL A 57 15.11 -9.67 -0.68
N ALA A 58 15.01 -9.93 0.63
CA ALA A 58 16.15 -10.40 1.42
C ALA A 58 16.69 -11.76 0.93
N LEU A 59 15.80 -12.69 0.57
CA LEU A 59 16.17 -13.99 0.02
C LEU A 59 16.89 -13.86 -1.34
N MET A 60 16.35 -13.05 -2.24
CA MET A 60 16.94 -12.80 -3.55
C MET A 60 18.31 -12.13 -3.42
N SER A 61 18.42 -11.10 -2.55
CA SER A 61 19.69 -10.46 -2.23
C SER A 61 20.71 -11.42 -1.63
N TYR A 62 20.27 -12.35 -0.77
CA TYR A 62 21.15 -13.39 -0.24
C TYR A 62 21.62 -14.37 -1.32
N MET A 63 20.74 -14.81 -2.22
CA MET A 63 21.10 -15.70 -3.33
C MET A 63 22.12 -15.06 -4.28
N GLU A 64 21.95 -13.77 -4.61
CA GLU A 64 22.92 -13.02 -5.43
C GLU A 64 24.29 -12.97 -4.76
N VAL A 65 24.35 -12.66 -3.46
CA VAL A 65 25.61 -12.66 -2.70
C VAL A 65 26.27 -14.04 -2.66
N GLN A 66 25.49 -15.11 -2.49
CA GLN A 66 26.03 -16.48 -2.49
C GLN A 66 26.57 -16.90 -3.86
N ARG A 67 25.85 -16.58 -4.94
CA ARG A 67 26.30 -16.82 -6.33
C ARG A 67 27.63 -16.11 -6.60
N MET A 68 27.84 -14.94 -6.01
CA MET A 68 29.06 -14.14 -6.14
C MET A 68 30.22 -14.67 -5.30
N ARG A 69 29.97 -15.25 -4.11
CA ARG A 69 31.00 -15.91 -3.29
C ARG A 69 31.69 -17.06 -4.02
N HIS A 70 31.00 -17.68 -4.97
CA HIS A 70 31.52 -18.80 -5.77
C HIS A 70 32.06 -18.34 -7.14
N SER A 71 31.97 -17.04 -7.44
CA SER A 71 32.50 -16.43 -8.65
C SER A 71 33.93 -15.90 -8.41
N PRO A 72 34.85 -16.07 -9.37
CA PRO A 72 36.23 -15.59 -9.25
C PRO A 72 36.38 -14.05 -9.21
N ARG A 73 35.27 -13.29 -9.28
CA ARG A 73 35.24 -11.82 -9.50
C ARG A 73 35.18 -10.97 -8.21
N GLY A 74 35.25 -11.57 -7.03
CA GLY A 74 35.34 -10.83 -5.75
C GLY A 74 34.01 -10.28 -5.21
N LEU A 75 34.00 -9.87 -3.94
CA LEU A 75 32.79 -9.68 -3.13
C LEU A 75 32.38 -8.22 -2.88
N GLY A 76 33.28 -7.24 -3.04
CA GLY A 76 33.15 -5.95 -2.35
C GLY A 76 31.91 -5.12 -2.72
N PHE A 77 31.77 -4.74 -3.99
CA PHE A 77 30.81 -3.71 -4.40
C PHE A 77 29.39 -4.24 -4.63
N VAL A 78 29.27 -5.48 -5.10
CA VAL A 78 27.98 -6.17 -5.26
C VAL A 78 27.30 -6.35 -3.91
N VAL A 79 28.05 -6.79 -2.89
CA VAL A 79 27.51 -6.97 -1.53
C VAL A 79 26.99 -5.64 -0.99
N GLY A 80 27.62 -4.51 -1.34
CA GLY A 80 27.13 -3.18 -0.99
C GLY A 80 25.77 -2.85 -1.61
N SER A 81 25.57 -3.16 -2.90
CA SER A 81 24.28 -3.01 -3.57
C SER A 81 23.19 -3.90 -2.98
N GLU A 82 23.51 -5.15 -2.64
CA GLU A 82 22.55 -6.05 -2.00
C GLU A 82 22.25 -5.66 -0.55
N ALA A 83 23.22 -5.15 0.18
CA ALA A 83 22.99 -4.56 1.49
C ALA A 83 22.04 -3.34 1.40
N LEU A 84 22.20 -2.50 0.37
CA LEU A 84 21.26 -1.41 0.08
C LEU A 84 19.86 -1.94 -0.24
N SER A 85 19.73 -3.05 -0.98
CA SER A 85 18.43 -3.70 -1.22
C SER A 85 17.74 -4.09 0.08
N VAL A 86 18.47 -4.75 0.98
CA VAL A 86 17.94 -5.22 2.29
C VAL A 86 17.59 -4.04 3.19
N LEU A 87 18.45 -3.03 3.28
CA LEU A 87 18.18 -1.83 4.07
C LEU A 87 16.94 -1.09 3.56
N THR A 88 16.82 -0.94 2.23
CA THR A 88 15.65 -0.36 1.59
C THR A 88 14.40 -1.17 1.92
N ALA A 89 14.47 -2.50 1.85
CA ALA A 89 13.33 -3.36 2.19
C ALA A 89 12.89 -3.21 3.65
N VAL A 90 13.84 -3.20 4.60
CA VAL A 90 13.54 -2.99 6.03
C VAL A 90 12.92 -1.62 6.27
N SER A 91 13.50 -0.55 5.71
CA SER A 91 12.93 0.79 5.82
C SER A 91 11.54 0.90 5.19
N THR A 92 11.31 0.18 4.09
CA THR A 92 10.00 0.13 3.41
C THR A 92 8.96 -0.59 4.28
N VAL A 93 9.33 -1.69 4.96
CA VAL A 93 8.42 -2.37 5.91
C VAL A 93 8.06 -1.45 7.08
N LEU A 94 9.04 -0.73 7.62
CA LEU A 94 8.80 0.23 8.70
C LEU A 94 7.87 1.37 8.26
N PHE A 95 8.00 1.82 7.01
CA PHE A 95 7.11 2.79 6.39
C PHE A 95 5.66 2.25 6.26
N ILE A 96 5.47 1.07 5.66
CA ILE A 96 4.14 0.50 5.42
C ILE A 96 3.43 0.14 6.74
N ARG A 97 4.15 -0.46 7.69
CA ARG A 97 3.57 -0.84 8.99
C ARG A 97 3.34 0.34 9.93
N ARG A 98 3.87 1.53 9.60
CA ARG A 98 3.78 2.75 10.42
C ARG A 98 4.19 2.55 11.88
N TRP A 99 5.13 1.65 12.16
CA TRP A 99 5.61 1.35 13.51
C TRP A 99 6.39 2.52 14.14
N PHE A 100 7.08 3.30 13.31
CA PHE A 100 7.81 4.52 13.68
C PHE A 100 7.31 5.69 12.83
N ASN A 101 7.87 6.90 13.05
CA ASN A 101 7.55 8.08 12.26
C ASN A 101 7.65 7.76 10.74
N PRO A 102 6.52 7.59 10.05
CA PRO A 102 6.49 6.97 8.72
C PRO A 102 7.15 7.87 7.68
N LEU A 103 7.18 9.18 7.93
CA LEU A 103 7.88 10.16 7.09
C LEU A 103 9.40 9.97 7.13
N LEU A 104 9.97 9.61 8.29
CA LEU A 104 11.40 9.33 8.40
C LEU A 104 11.76 8.03 7.69
N ALA A 105 10.99 6.97 7.93
CA ALA A 105 11.17 5.68 7.27
C ALA A 105 11.06 5.81 5.73
N PHE A 106 10.09 6.60 5.25
CA PHE A 106 9.96 6.94 3.83
C PHE A 106 11.19 7.67 3.31
N LYS A 107 11.65 8.74 3.97
CA LYS A 107 12.82 9.51 3.52
C LYS A 107 14.07 8.64 3.42
N VAL A 108 14.28 7.75 4.39
CA VAL A 108 15.40 6.81 4.39
C VAL A 108 15.29 5.81 3.24
N ALA A 109 14.13 5.14 3.10
CA ALA A 109 13.90 4.20 2.01
C ALA A 109 14.02 4.88 0.63
N PHE A 110 13.50 6.09 0.49
CA PHE A 110 13.59 6.90 -0.72
C PHE A 110 15.03 7.26 -1.04
N ALA A 111 15.81 7.75 -0.06
CA ALA A 111 17.21 8.09 -0.27
C ALA A 111 18.06 6.89 -0.69
N PHE A 112 17.87 5.73 -0.04
CA PHE A 112 18.56 4.49 -0.43
C PHE A 112 18.11 3.97 -1.80
N SER A 113 16.82 4.09 -2.14
CA SER A 113 16.33 3.75 -3.48
C SER A 113 16.96 4.64 -4.55
N LEU A 114 17.09 5.96 -4.32
CA LEU A 114 17.73 6.88 -5.25
C LEU A 114 19.22 6.55 -5.43
N LEU A 115 19.91 6.28 -4.32
CA LEU A 115 21.31 5.87 -4.37
C LEU A 115 21.49 4.58 -5.16
N GLN A 116 20.65 3.58 -4.90
CA GLN A 116 20.68 2.29 -5.59
C GLN A 116 20.33 2.44 -7.08
N GLY A 117 19.34 3.29 -7.41
CA GLY A 117 18.95 3.59 -8.77
C GLY A 117 20.04 4.34 -9.55
N PHE A 118 20.66 5.35 -8.94
CA PHE A 118 21.79 6.06 -9.53
C PHE A 118 22.96 5.12 -9.81
N TRP A 119 23.31 4.27 -8.84
CA TRP A 119 24.36 3.27 -9.00
C TRP A 119 24.03 2.31 -10.15
N PHE A 120 22.80 1.80 -10.21
CA PHE A 120 22.35 0.94 -11.31
C PHE A 120 22.44 1.62 -12.68
N VAL A 121 22.01 2.87 -12.80
CA VAL A 121 22.07 3.63 -14.06
C VAL A 121 23.51 3.90 -14.49
N VAL A 122 24.39 4.26 -13.55
CA VAL A 122 25.82 4.48 -13.84
C VAL A 122 26.46 3.19 -14.34
N SER A 123 26.22 2.06 -13.66
CA SER A 123 26.75 0.76 -14.10
C SER A 123 26.11 0.22 -15.39
N TYR A 124 24.87 0.61 -15.69
CA TYR A 124 24.23 0.30 -16.96
C TYR A 124 24.84 1.13 -18.10
N TYR A 125 25.08 2.43 -17.86
CA TYR A 125 25.67 3.33 -18.84
C TYR A 125 27.13 2.99 -19.13
N SER A 126 27.93 2.63 -18.11
CA SER A 126 29.31 2.18 -18.29
C SER A 126 29.38 0.93 -19.19
N ARG A 127 28.45 -0.02 -18.98
CA ARG A 127 28.27 -1.19 -19.85
C ARG A 127 27.83 -0.82 -21.28
N PHE A 128 26.86 0.08 -21.42
CA PHE A 128 26.35 0.50 -22.73
C PHE A 128 27.40 1.20 -23.58
N MET A 129 28.28 2.00 -22.95
CA MET A 129 29.39 2.68 -23.62
C MET A 129 30.66 1.83 -23.75
N GLU A 130 30.60 0.53 -23.45
CA GLU A 130 31.73 -0.42 -23.50
C GLU A 130 32.99 0.07 -22.76
N LEU A 131 32.80 0.85 -21.70
CA LEU A 131 33.90 1.34 -20.89
C LEU A 131 34.57 0.16 -20.14
N PRO A 132 35.90 0.21 -19.93
CA PRO A 132 36.58 -0.82 -19.16
C PRO A 132 35.95 -0.91 -17.77
N HIS A 133 35.57 -2.13 -17.36
CA HIS A 133 34.93 -2.37 -16.07
C HIS A 133 35.80 -1.80 -14.94
N GLN A 134 35.23 -0.84 -14.21
CA GLN A 134 35.90 -0.27 -13.05
C GLN A 134 35.48 -1.01 -11.78
N ALA A 135 36.34 -0.97 -10.76
CA ALA A 135 36.00 -1.49 -9.44
C ALA A 135 34.79 -0.71 -8.88
N GLY A 136 33.60 -1.33 -8.90
CA GLY A 136 32.35 -0.66 -8.54
C GLY A 136 31.17 -0.96 -9.46
N ASP A 137 31.40 -1.52 -10.65
CA ASP A 137 30.33 -1.83 -11.60
C ASP A 137 29.50 -3.04 -11.17
N LEU A 138 28.18 -2.87 -11.23
CA LEU A 138 27.19 -3.95 -11.04
C LEU A 138 27.23 -4.93 -12.22
N LEU A 139 27.03 -6.22 -11.94
CA LEU A 139 26.96 -7.24 -12.99
C LEU A 139 25.78 -7.03 -13.93
N ALA A 140 25.90 -7.60 -15.15
CA ALA A 140 24.85 -7.58 -16.17
C ALA A 140 23.50 -8.12 -15.68
N GLU A 141 23.53 -9.17 -14.86
CA GLU A 141 22.36 -9.87 -14.34
C GLU A 141 21.79 -9.27 -13.05
N GLN A 142 22.46 -8.26 -12.47
CA GLN A 142 22.11 -7.76 -11.15
C GLN A 142 20.93 -6.79 -11.22
N ILE A 143 19.83 -7.15 -10.56
CA ILE A 143 18.59 -6.39 -10.53
C ILE A 143 18.48 -5.64 -9.19
N PRO A 144 18.13 -4.34 -9.18
CA PRO A 144 17.98 -3.57 -7.94
C PRO A 144 16.65 -3.91 -7.24
N PHE A 145 16.58 -5.09 -6.61
CA PHE A 145 15.35 -5.61 -5.99
C PHE A 145 14.77 -4.67 -4.92
N GLY A 146 15.63 -4.02 -4.12
CA GLY A 146 15.19 -3.06 -3.11
C GLY A 146 14.45 -1.85 -3.70
N LEU A 147 14.98 -1.26 -4.77
CA LEU A 147 14.34 -0.16 -5.49
C LEU A 147 12.99 -0.58 -6.08
N ILE A 148 12.93 -1.73 -6.75
CA ILE A 148 11.68 -2.22 -7.36
C ILE A 148 10.62 -2.43 -6.27
N TYR A 149 11.00 -3.07 -5.17
CA TYR A 149 10.13 -3.31 -4.04
C TYR A 149 9.62 -2.01 -3.41
N PHE A 150 10.51 -1.03 -3.20
CA PHE A 150 10.13 0.28 -2.66
C PHE A 150 9.13 0.99 -3.56
N VAL A 151 9.34 1.03 -4.87
CA VAL A 151 8.43 1.68 -5.82
C VAL A 151 7.04 1.03 -5.79
N VAL A 152 6.97 -0.30 -5.84
CA VAL A 152 5.70 -1.03 -5.77
C VAL A 152 4.96 -0.73 -4.47
N CYS A 153 5.67 -0.70 -3.35
CA CYS A 153 5.10 -0.40 -2.04
C CYS A 153 4.64 1.06 -1.91
N TRP A 154 5.43 2.01 -2.41
CA TRP A 154 5.10 3.43 -2.38
C TRP A 154 3.87 3.75 -3.23
N VAL A 155 3.81 3.22 -4.45
CA VAL A 155 2.65 3.37 -5.33
C VAL A 155 1.41 2.76 -4.67
N SER A 156 1.53 1.54 -4.14
CA SER A 156 0.43 0.87 -3.43
C SER A 156 -0.07 1.69 -2.24
N ASP A 157 0.83 2.19 -1.39
CA ASP A 157 0.47 3.01 -0.22
C ASP A 157 -0.28 4.28 -0.64
N ARG A 158 0.12 4.94 -1.74
CA ARG A 158 -0.55 6.17 -2.20
C ARG A 158 -1.99 5.95 -2.64
N PHE A 159 -2.26 4.85 -3.33
CA PHE A 159 -3.61 4.49 -3.72
C PHE A 159 -4.45 4.09 -2.50
N MET A 160 -3.86 3.36 -1.56
CA MET A 160 -4.58 2.80 -0.42
C MET A 160 -4.87 3.81 0.69
N MET A 161 -3.94 4.72 1.00
CA MET A 161 -4.18 5.82 1.95
C MET A 161 -5.37 6.68 1.50
N ARG A 162 -5.41 7.04 0.21
CA ARG A 162 -6.49 7.85 -0.35
C ARG A 162 -7.84 7.16 -0.23
N SER A 163 -7.90 5.85 -0.46
CA SER A 163 -9.13 5.06 -0.29
C SER A 163 -9.55 4.93 1.17
N GLN A 164 -8.62 4.78 2.11
CA GLN A 164 -8.95 4.70 3.54
C GLN A 164 -9.46 6.02 4.11
N ASP A 165 -8.85 7.15 3.76
CA ASP A 165 -9.25 8.46 4.27
C ASP A 165 -10.65 8.84 3.78
N ILE A 166 -10.95 8.61 2.49
CA ILE A 166 -12.29 8.80 1.92
C ILE A 166 -13.32 7.89 2.59
N ALA A 167 -12.94 6.64 2.87
CA ALA A 167 -13.82 5.69 3.53
C ALA A 167 -14.09 6.09 5.00
N LYS A 168 -13.07 6.59 5.72
CA LYS A 168 -13.21 7.09 7.10
C LYS A 168 -14.11 8.32 7.16
N GLN A 169 -13.85 9.30 6.30
CA GLN A 169 -14.65 10.52 6.24
C GLN A 169 -16.13 10.21 5.95
N THR A 170 -16.40 9.35 4.97
CA THR A 170 -17.76 8.89 4.68
C THR A 170 -18.41 8.18 5.87
N ALA A 171 -17.67 7.37 6.63
CA ALA A 171 -18.19 6.66 7.80
C ALA A 171 -18.47 7.60 8.99
N ASP A 172 -17.62 8.59 9.22
CA ASP A 172 -17.78 9.58 10.29
C ASP A 172 -18.92 10.56 9.97
N ASP A 173 -19.04 10.99 8.71
CA ASP A 173 -20.18 11.79 8.24
C ASP A 173 -21.51 11.03 8.42
N LEU A 174 -21.54 9.74 8.09
CA LEU A 174 -22.73 8.90 8.30
C LEU A 174 -23.10 8.78 9.80
N ARG A 175 -22.09 8.60 10.67
CA ARG A 175 -22.28 8.53 12.12
C ARG A 175 -22.80 9.84 12.70
N ALA A 176 -22.32 10.98 12.18
CA ALA A 176 -22.78 12.30 12.58
C ALA A 176 -24.24 12.52 12.18
N VAL A 177 -24.63 12.15 10.95
CA VAL A 177 -26.03 12.21 10.48
C VAL A 177 -26.95 11.31 11.31
N LEU A 178 -26.51 10.09 11.65
CA LEU A 178 -27.29 9.17 12.47
C LEU A 178 -27.48 9.65 13.91
N LYS A 179 -26.44 10.22 14.54
CA LYS A 179 -26.56 10.84 15.87
C LYS A 179 -27.46 12.07 15.86
N GLY A 180 -27.42 12.88 14.79
CA GLY A 180 -28.28 14.06 14.64
C GLY A 180 -29.75 13.73 14.37
N LYS A 181 -30.06 12.57 13.76
CA LYS A 181 -31.44 12.08 13.57
C LYS A 181 -32.06 11.43 14.82
N ALA A 182 -31.24 11.07 15.81
CA ALA A 182 -31.67 10.42 17.05
C ALA A 182 -31.97 11.41 18.20
N ALA A 183 -31.75 12.71 17.98
CA ALA A 183 -32.10 13.81 18.89
C ALA A 183 -33.34 14.55 18.35
#